data_AF-A0AAV6AXJ4-F1
#
_entry.id   AF-A0AAV6AXJ4-F1
#
_cell.length_a   1.000
_cell.length_b   1.000
_cell.length_c   1.000
_cell.angle_alpha   90.00
_cell.angle_beta   90.00
_cell.angle_gamma   90.00
#
_symmetry.space_group_name_H-M   'P 1'
#
loop_
_entity.id
_entity.type
_entity.pdbx_description
1 polymer ?
#
loop_
_entity_poly.entity_id
_entity_poly.type
_entity_poly.pdbx_seq_one_letter_code
_entity_poly.pdbx_strand_id
1 'polypeptide(L)'
;MMTADQISKANSELRHKPAFDVVKWAIAQANGRAIVSTNYRPYEAVVLHLVTQVQADIPVLWVDHGYNRAATYQHAEEVKRLLKLNIKA
;
A
#
# COMPACT_ATOMS: atom_id res chain seq x y z
N MET A 1 19.70 -2.76 5.60
CA MET A 1 18.48 -3.45 6.05
C MET A 1 18.32 -3.20 7.55
N MET A 2 17.09 -3.14 8.06
CA MET A 2 16.86 -2.98 9.50
C MET A 2 17.30 -4.24 10.25
N THR A 3 17.92 -4.08 11.41
CA THR A 3 18.23 -5.19 12.32
C THR A 3 16.98 -5.66 13.07
N ALA A 4 17.03 -6.85 13.67
CA ALA A 4 15.94 -7.35 14.51
C ALA A 4 15.56 -6.39 15.65
N ASP A 5 16.57 -5.79 16.30
CA ASP A 5 16.35 -4.80 17.38
C ASP A 5 15.66 -3.53 16.87
N GLN A 6 16.06 -3.04 15.68
CA GLN A 6 15.43 -1.89 15.05
C GLN A 6 13.97 -2.18 14.69
N ILE A 7 13.66 -3.39 14.22
CA ILE A 7 12.28 -3.83 13.93
C ILE A 7 11.46 -3.90 15.23
N SER A 8 12.01 -4.49 16.29
CA SER A 8 11.36 -4.58 17.60
C SER A 8 11.02 -3.20 18.16
N LYS A 9 11.97 -2.26 18.09
CA LYS A 9 11.77 -0.87 18.49
C LYS A 9 10.66 -0.19 17.68
N ALA A 10 10.71 -0.30 16.34
CA ALA A 10 9.67 0.26 15.47
C ALA A 10 8.28 -0.30 15.78
N ASN A 11 8.17 -1.61 16.00
CA ASN A 11 6.90 -2.25 16.36
C ASN A 11 6.32 -1.70 17.67
N SER A 12 7.16 -1.40 18.66
CA SER A 12 6.74 -0.79 19.92
C SER A 12 6.25 0.64 19.72
N GLU A 13 7.03 1.46 19.02
CA GLU A 13 6.75 2.90 18.80
C GLU A 13 5.51 3.13 17.93
N LEU A 14 5.23 2.25 16.96
CA LEU A 14 4.14 2.41 15.99
C LEU A 14 2.81 1.78 16.46
N ARG A 15 2.83 0.89 17.46
CA ARG A 15 1.67 0.06 17.86
C ARG A 15 0.38 0.83 18.10
N HIS A 16 0.48 2.03 18.65
CA HIS A 16 -0.67 2.86 19.03
C HIS A 16 -0.80 4.12 18.18
N LYS A 17 -0.02 4.22 17.09
CA LYS A 17 -0.10 5.36 16.19
C LYS A 17 -1.26 5.20 15.20
N PRO A 18 -1.85 6.32 14.75
CA PRO A 18 -2.78 6.32 13.62
C PRO A 18 -2.17 5.64 12.40
N ALA A 19 -2.98 4.93 11.61
CA ALA A 19 -2.52 4.23 10.40
C ALA A 19 -1.79 5.16 9.41
N PHE A 20 -2.24 6.40 9.29
CA PHE A 20 -1.58 7.42 8.46
C PHE A 20 -0.12 7.66 8.89
N ASP A 21 0.15 7.74 10.20
CA ASP A 21 1.51 7.94 10.72
C ASP A 21 2.39 6.70 10.50
N VAL A 22 1.80 5.51 10.60
CA VAL A 22 2.50 4.25 10.29
C VAL A 22 2.91 4.20 8.82
N VAL A 23 1.99 4.55 7.90
CA VAL A 23 2.27 4.62 6.46
C VAL A 23 3.34 5.66 6.15
N LYS A 24 3.22 6.87 6.73
CA LYS A 24 4.20 7.95 6.57
C LYS A 24 5.59 7.53 7.03
N TRP A 25 5.69 6.86 8.18
CA TRP A 25 6.94 6.32 8.67
C TRP A 25 7.51 5.26 7.72
N ALA A 26 6.69 4.30 7.26
CA ALA A 26 7.13 3.20 6.41
C ALA A 26 7.68 3.69 5.07
N ILE A 27 6.99 4.65 4.44
CA ILE A 27 7.44 5.26 3.17
C ILE A 27 8.77 5.98 3.36
N ALA A 28 8.95 6.71 4.47
CA ALA A 28 10.21 7.40 4.78
C ALA A 28 11.39 6.42 4.95
N GLN A 29 11.16 5.23 5.53
CA GLN A 29 12.23 4.21 5.67
C GLN A 29 12.70 3.64 4.32
N ALA A 30 11.87 3.69 3.29
CA ALA A 30 12.17 3.06 2.00
C ALA A 30 13.16 3.84 1.13
N ASN A 31 13.50 5.08 1.51
CA ASN A 31 14.42 5.95 0.76
C ASN A 31 14.06 6.06 -0.73
N GLY A 32 12.79 6.38 -1.01
CA GLY A 32 12.27 6.52 -2.39
C GLY A 32 11.99 5.22 -3.13
N ARG A 33 12.16 4.05 -2.48
CA ARG A 33 11.91 2.72 -3.07
C ARG A 33 10.66 2.03 -2.52
N ALA A 34 9.75 2.81 -1.90
CA ALA A 34 8.50 2.27 -1.38
C ALA A 34 7.63 1.77 -2.54
N ILE A 35 6.98 0.62 -2.33
CA ILE A 35 5.90 0.12 -3.17
C ILE A 35 4.76 -0.32 -2.26
N VAL A 36 3.54 -0.31 -2.79
CA VAL A 36 2.38 -0.96 -2.16
C VAL A 36 1.92 -2.09 -3.08
N SER A 37 1.64 -3.27 -2.54
CA SER A 37 1.01 -4.34 -3.30
C SER A 37 -0.48 -4.43 -2.95
N THR A 38 -1.29 -4.89 -3.89
CA THR A 38 -2.72 -5.11 -3.64
C THR A 38 -3.23 -6.34 -4.39
N ASN A 39 -4.27 -6.95 -3.82
CA ASN A 39 -5.07 -8.00 -4.47
C ASN A 39 -6.55 -7.58 -4.61
N TYR A 40 -6.87 -6.30 -4.38
CA TYR A 40 -8.22 -5.74 -4.45
C TYR A 40 -9.27 -6.45 -3.58
N ARG A 41 -8.87 -6.98 -2.42
CA ARG A 41 -9.81 -7.45 -1.38
C ARG A 41 -10.55 -6.27 -0.72
N PRO A 42 -11.64 -6.54 0.03
CA PRO A 42 -12.58 -5.50 0.47
C PRO A 42 -12.00 -4.28 1.20
N TYR A 43 -10.86 -4.42 1.89
CA TYR A 43 -10.24 -3.32 2.64
C TYR A 43 -9.04 -2.68 1.94
N GLU A 44 -8.61 -3.21 0.81
CA GLU A 44 -7.43 -2.75 0.09
C GLU A 44 -7.59 -1.30 -0.40
N ALA A 45 -8.79 -0.92 -0.82
CA ALA A 45 -9.07 0.45 -1.25
C ALA A 45 -8.76 1.50 -0.16
N VAL A 46 -8.94 1.14 1.13
CA VAL A 46 -8.61 2.03 2.25
C VAL A 46 -7.11 2.21 2.39
N VAL A 47 -6.35 1.11 2.26
CA VAL A 47 -4.88 1.16 2.30
C VAL A 47 -4.34 1.94 1.11
N LEU A 48 -4.85 1.67 -0.10
CA LEU A 48 -4.50 2.37 -1.34
C LEU A 48 -4.80 3.88 -1.24
N HIS A 49 -5.93 4.25 -0.62
CA HIS A 49 -6.26 5.65 -0.38
C HIS A 49 -5.27 6.31 0.60
N LEU A 50 -4.94 5.66 1.72
CA LEU A 50 -4.00 6.20 2.70
C LEU A 50 -2.59 6.37 2.12
N VAL A 51 -2.07 5.38 1.40
CA VAL A 51 -0.72 5.47 0.81
C VAL A 51 -0.64 6.53 -0.28
N THR A 52 -1.68 6.73 -1.09
CA THR A 52 -1.71 7.76 -2.12
C THR A 52 -1.85 9.18 -1.55
N GLN A 53 -2.40 9.34 -0.34
CA GLN A 53 -2.36 10.61 0.38
C GLN A 53 -0.95 10.98 0.89
N VAL A 54 -0.11 9.99 1.18
CA VAL A 54 1.27 10.20 1.64
C VAL A 54 2.23 10.34 0.47
N GLN A 55 2.10 9.49 -0.55
CA GLN A 55 2.88 9.51 -1.77
C GLN A 55 1.98 9.20 -2.98
N ALA A 56 1.54 10.25 -3.68
CA ALA A 56 0.55 10.15 -4.75
C ALA A 56 0.98 9.28 -5.94
N ASP A 57 2.29 9.20 -6.21
CA ASP A 57 2.86 8.45 -7.33
C ASP A 57 3.42 7.07 -6.93
N ILE A 58 3.14 6.61 -5.69
CA ILE A 58 3.68 5.34 -5.18
C ILE A 58 3.37 4.19 -6.14
N PRO A 59 4.36 3.38 -6.56
CA PRO A 59 4.12 2.23 -7.42
C PRO A 59 3.20 1.23 -6.72
N VAL A 60 2.10 0.89 -7.39
CA VAL A 60 1.13 -0.10 -6.92
C VAL A 60 1.35 -1.40 -7.70
N LEU A 61 1.84 -2.43 -7.04
CA LEU A 61 2.03 -3.75 -7.62
C LEU A 61 0.75 -4.57 -7.52
N TRP A 62 0.17 -4.94 -8.66
CA TRP A 62 -0.91 -5.91 -8.70
C TRP A 62 -0.48 -7.13 -9.51
N VAL A 63 -0.41 -8.29 -8.83
CA VAL A 63 -0.08 -9.56 -9.47
C VAL A 63 -1.38 -10.19 -9.97
N ASP A 64 -1.66 -10.04 -11.26
CA ASP A 64 -2.76 -10.76 -11.90
C ASP A 64 -2.33 -12.19 -12.25
N HIS A 65 -2.81 -13.16 -11.45
CA HIS A 65 -2.55 -14.58 -11.68
C HIS A 65 -3.50 -15.21 -12.73
N GLY A 66 -4.42 -14.45 -13.32
CA GLY A 66 -5.33 -14.92 -14.38
C GLY A 66 -6.55 -15.71 -13.92
N TYR A 67 -6.80 -15.78 -12.60
CA TYR A 67 -7.98 -16.44 -12.01
C TYR A 67 -8.88 -15.48 -11.21
N ASN A 68 -8.68 -14.18 -11.38
CA ASN A 68 -9.53 -13.18 -10.75
C ASN A 68 -10.95 -13.24 -11.34
N ARG A 69 -11.97 -12.96 -10.52
CA ARG A 69 -13.35 -12.90 -11.02
C ARG A 69 -13.55 -11.61 -11.82
N ALA A 70 -14.48 -11.61 -12.77
CA ALA A 70 -14.85 -10.40 -13.52
C ALA A 70 -15.17 -9.20 -12.60
N ALA A 71 -15.84 -9.45 -11.48
CA ALA A 71 -16.13 -8.43 -10.47
C ALA A 71 -14.86 -7.82 -9.83
N THR A 72 -13.79 -8.62 -9.65
CA THR A 72 -12.50 -8.12 -9.14
C THR A 72 -11.86 -7.17 -10.13
N TYR A 73 -11.87 -7.49 -11.42
CA TYR A 73 -11.36 -6.60 -12.47
C TYR A 73 -12.13 -5.28 -12.54
N GLN A 74 -13.46 -5.34 -12.47
CA GLN A 74 -14.31 -4.14 -12.46
C GLN A 74 -14.02 -3.25 -11.25
N HIS A 75 -13.92 -3.86 -10.06
CA HIS A 75 -13.55 -3.14 -8.84
C HIS A 75 -12.14 -2.55 -8.92
N ALA A 76 -11.17 -3.28 -9.47
CA ALA A 76 -9.79 -2.82 -9.64
C ALA A 76 -9.72 -1.58 -10.54
N GLU A 77 -10.39 -1.60 -11.70
CA GLU A 77 -10.41 -0.45 -12.60
C GLU A 77 -11.15 0.75 -12.00
N GLU A 78 -12.22 0.52 -11.22
CA GLU A 78 -12.91 1.59 -10.49
C GLU A 78 -11.98 2.25 -9.46
N VAL A 79 -11.34 1.47 -8.60
CA VAL A 79 -10.44 1.96 -7.54
C VAL A 79 -9.23 2.68 -8.16
N LYS A 80 -8.63 2.10 -9.20
CA LYS A 80 -7.54 2.71 -9.97
C LYS A 80 -7.90 4.09 -10.49
N ARG A 81 -9.10 4.25 -11.07
CA ARG A 81 -9.58 5.55 -11.58
C ARG A 81 -9.84 6.54 -10.46
N LEU A 82 -10.51 6.12 -9.38
CA LEU A 82 -10.87 7.00 -8.26
C LEU A 82 -9.63 7.53 -7.52
N LEU A 83 -8.63 6.67 -7.31
CA LEU A 83 -7.43 6.99 -6.55
C LEU A 83 -6.24 7.40 -7.42
N LYS A 84 -6.40 7.43 -8.75
CA LYS A 84 -5.34 7.74 -9.73
C LYS A 84 -4.08 6.88 -9.53
N LEU A 85 -4.26 5.58 -9.33
CA LEU A 85 -3.17 4.66 -8.96
C LEU A 85 -2.12 4.51 -10.06
N ASN A 86 -0.84 4.51 -9.66
CA ASN A 86 0.30 4.18 -10.52
C ASN A 86 0.51 2.65 -10.57
N ILE A 87 -0.38 1.95 -11.26
CA ILE A 87 -0.33 0.48 -11.37
C ILE A 87 0.91 0.03 -12.15
N LYS A 88 1.65 -0.92 -11.58
CA LYS A 88 2.71 -1.70 -12.23
C LYS A 88 2.19 -3.14 -12.36
N ALA A 89 2.11 -3.61 -13.61
CA ALA A 89 1.77 -4.97 -13.97
C ALA A 89 3.05 -5.72 -14.38
#